data_AF-A0A2M8HN23-F1
#
_entry.id   AF-A0A2M8HN23-F1
#
_cell.length_a   1.000
_cell.length_b   1.000
_cell.length_c   1.000
_cell.angle_alpha   90.00
_cell.angle_beta   90.00
_cell.angle_gamma   90.00
#
_symmetry.space_group_name_H-M   'P 1'
#
loop_
_entity.id
_entity.type
_entity.pdbx_description
1 polymer ?
#
loop_
_entity_poly.entity_id
_entity_poly.type
_entity_poly.pdbx_seq_one_letter_code
_entity_poly.pdbx_strand_id
1 'polypeptide(L)'
;MIIRKKDILLKEYEIVSDQITYWDNQYWTKQKFFISVEGLFLSGSSFLLNNEMFREDNIELQTLFFSLIAFNIVMCFIWFISCKRTKEYIDLRMKRAKNIEKYIKVAKLYRYHDNKFYLKQCNFSGKLERHIPSVFMVLWFIILFMHFIFPFIKKVCCLLILCAK
;
A
#
# COMPACT_ATOMS: atom_id res chain seq x y z
N MET A 1 14.04 23.59 38.70
CA MET A 1 12.96 22.72 38.18
C MET A 1 12.83 22.73 36.64
N ILE A 2 13.21 23.80 35.94
CA ILE A 2 13.11 23.95 34.47
C ILE A 2 14.06 23.01 33.69
N ILE A 3 15.24 22.70 34.24
CA ILE A 3 16.27 21.85 33.61
C ILE A 3 15.74 20.40 33.43
N ARG A 4 15.18 19.80 34.49
CA ARG A 4 14.60 18.44 34.43
C ARG A 4 13.50 18.29 33.37
N LYS A 5 12.65 19.31 33.20
CA LYS A 5 11.57 19.26 32.20
C LYS A 5 12.12 19.25 30.77
N LYS A 6 13.23 19.94 30.53
CA LYS A 6 13.89 19.98 29.23
C LYS A 6 14.55 18.64 28.87
N ASP A 7 15.25 18.03 29.82
CA ASP A 7 15.93 16.75 29.61
C ASP A 7 14.92 15.62 29.33
N ILE A 8 13.77 15.65 30.02
CA ILE A 8 12.66 14.71 29.76
C ILE A 8 12.11 14.89 28.34
N LEU A 9 11.90 16.13 27.89
CA LEU A 9 11.38 16.41 26.55
C LEU A 9 12.38 16.03 25.44
N LEU A 10 13.68 16.20 25.68
CA LEU A 10 14.72 15.75 24.75
C LEU A 10 14.74 14.23 24.62
N LYS A 11 14.68 13.51 25.75
CA LYS A 11 14.60 12.05 25.74
C LYS A 11 13.32 11.55 25.06
N GLU A 12 12.20 12.21 25.29
CA GLU A 12 10.95 11.91 24.59
C GLU A 12 11.08 12.14 23.08
N TYR A 13 11.73 13.23 22.67
CA TYR A 13 11.95 13.53 21.26
C TYR A 13 12.80 12.46 20.57
N GLU A 14 13.88 12.02 21.20
CA GLU A 14 14.74 10.95 20.70
C GLU A 14 13.94 9.66 20.46
N ILE A 15 13.16 9.23 21.46
CA ILE A 15 12.30 8.04 21.36
C ILE A 15 11.27 8.19 20.22
N VAL A 16 10.64 9.35 20.10
CA VAL A 16 9.64 9.60 19.05
C VAL A 16 10.29 9.62 17.66
N SER A 17 11.49 10.20 17.54
CA SER A 17 12.28 10.23 16.31
C SER A 17 12.66 8.83 15.84
N ASP A 18 13.13 7.98 16.76
CA ASP A 18 13.47 6.59 16.48
C ASP A 18 12.23 5.80 16.02
N GLN A 19 11.10 6.00 16.70
CA GLN A 19 9.83 5.39 16.30
C GLN A 19 9.42 5.82 14.88
N ILE A 20 9.48 7.11 14.56
CA ILE A 20 9.15 7.61 13.21
C ILE A 20 10.05 6.92 12.17
N THR A 21 11.35 6.89 12.41
CA THR A 21 12.33 6.30 11.48
C THR A 21 12.10 4.81 11.28
N TYR A 22 11.89 4.07 12.37
CA TYR A 22 11.61 2.64 12.32
C TYR A 22 10.33 2.35 11.52
N TRP A 23 9.22 3.02 11.84
CA TRP A 23 7.94 2.76 11.19
C TRP A 23 7.90 3.22 9.74
N ASP A 24 8.60 4.29 9.38
CA ASP A 24 8.73 4.73 7.99
C ASP A 24 9.52 3.70 7.15
N ASN A 25 10.63 3.18 7.69
CA ASN A 25 11.39 2.09 7.05
C ASN A 25 10.54 0.82 6.86
N GLN A 26 9.75 0.44 7.88
CA GLN A 26 8.84 -0.70 7.79
C GLN A 26 7.73 -0.48 6.76
N TYR A 27 7.17 0.73 6.69
CA TYR A 27 6.18 1.11 5.68
C TYR A 27 6.75 0.90 4.26
N TRP A 28 7.93 1.44 3.99
CA TRP A 28 8.57 1.33 2.68
C TRP A 28 8.97 -0.09 2.32
N THR A 29 9.44 -0.86 3.29
CA THR A 29 9.79 -2.28 3.09
C THR A 29 8.55 -3.08 2.66
N LYS A 30 7.42 -2.87 3.35
CA LYS A 30 6.13 -3.47 2.96
C LYS A 30 5.70 -3.08 1.56
N GLN A 31 5.81 -1.80 1.20
CA GLN A 31 5.43 -1.35 -0.14
C GLN A 31 6.28 -1.99 -1.25
N LYS A 32 7.60 -2.05 -1.07
CA LYS A 32 8.50 -2.71 -2.03
C LYS A 32 8.19 -4.20 -2.19
N PHE A 33 7.95 -4.88 -1.07
CA PHE A 33 7.56 -6.29 -1.08
C PHE A 33 6.24 -6.49 -1.83
N PHE A 34 5.22 -5.68 -1.54
CA PHE A 34 3.93 -5.73 -2.22
C PHE A 34 4.05 -5.54 -3.73
N ILE A 35 4.74 -4.49 -4.17
CA ILE A 35 4.95 -4.23 -5.62
C ILE A 35 5.66 -5.41 -6.29
N SER A 36 6.62 -6.03 -5.61
CA SER A 36 7.37 -7.17 -6.15
C SER A 36 6.45 -8.38 -6.32
N VAL A 37 5.66 -8.70 -5.30
CA VAL A 37 4.70 -9.82 -5.33
C VAL A 37 3.63 -9.60 -6.39
N GLU A 38 2.99 -8.44 -6.39
CA GLU A 38 1.94 -8.10 -7.38
C GLU A 38 2.50 -8.04 -8.80
N GLY A 39 3.73 -7.56 -9.00
CA GLY A 39 4.42 -7.60 -10.29
C GLY A 39 4.60 -9.03 -10.80
N LEU A 40 5.00 -9.96 -9.93
CA LEU A 40 5.09 -11.38 -10.27
C LEU A 40 3.71 -11.95 -10.61
N PHE A 41 2.68 -11.67 -9.80
CA PHE A 41 1.32 -12.13 -10.09
C PHE A 41 0.80 -11.60 -11.43
N LEU A 42 0.95 -10.30 -11.73
CA LEU A 42 0.55 -9.74 -13.01
C LEU A 42 1.29 -10.37 -14.18
N SER A 43 2.60 -10.61 -14.05
CA SER A 43 3.39 -11.27 -15.10
C SER A 43 2.92 -12.71 -15.34
N GLY A 44 2.68 -13.48 -14.27
CA GLY A 44 2.17 -14.84 -14.34
C GLY A 44 0.75 -14.89 -14.92
N SER A 45 -0.11 -13.95 -14.52
CA SER A 45 -1.45 -13.81 -15.08
C SER A 45 -1.44 -13.45 -16.57
N SER A 46 -0.56 -12.54 -16.99
CA SER A 46 -0.41 -12.22 -18.41
C SER A 46 0.09 -13.41 -19.22
N PHE A 47 0.98 -14.23 -18.66
CA PHE A 47 1.44 -15.46 -19.32
C PHE A 47 0.32 -16.48 -19.44
N LEU A 48 -0.45 -16.72 -18.37
CA LEU A 48 -1.58 -17.65 -18.37
C LEU A 48 -2.69 -17.23 -19.33
N LEU A 49 -3.07 -15.95 -19.33
CA LEU A 49 -4.12 -15.41 -20.22
C LEU A 49 -3.75 -15.54 -21.71
N ASN A 50 -2.47 -15.53 -22.04
CA ASN A 50 -1.98 -15.71 -23.40
C ASN A 50 -1.75 -17.19 -23.78
N ASN A 51 -1.86 -18.12 -22.83
CA ASN A 51 -1.60 -19.52 -23.06
C ASN A 51 -2.83 -20.21 -23.69
N GLU A 52 -2.61 -21.03 -24.72
CA GLU A 52 -3.67 -21.71 -25.47
C GLU A 52 -4.48 -22.65 -24.58
N MET A 53 -3.86 -23.31 -23.60
CA MET A 53 -4.57 -24.15 -22.61
C MET A 53 -5.59 -23.37 -21.75
N PHE A 54 -5.41 -22.06 -21.57
CA PHE A 54 -6.40 -21.23 -20.88
C PHE A 54 -7.56 -20.84 -21.80
N ARG A 55 -7.32 -20.81 -23.12
CA ARG A 55 -8.30 -20.46 -24.17
C ARG A 55 -9.16 -21.66 -24.59
N GLU A 56 -8.68 -22.89 -24.41
CA GLU A 56 -9.41 -24.15 -24.72
C GLU A 56 -10.51 -24.51 -23.69
N ASP A 57 -11.08 -23.53 -22.99
CA ASP A 57 -12.20 -23.73 -22.05
C ASP A 57 -11.94 -24.78 -20.94
N ASN A 58 -10.71 -24.88 -20.45
CA ASN A 58 -10.42 -25.65 -19.23
C ASN A 58 -11.03 -24.94 -18.00
N ILE A 59 -12.27 -25.33 -17.67
CA ILE A 59 -13.07 -24.73 -16.60
C ILE A 59 -12.36 -24.78 -15.24
N GLU A 60 -11.64 -25.87 -14.93
CA GLU A 60 -10.93 -26.01 -13.66
C GLU A 60 -9.79 -25.00 -13.53
N LEU A 61 -8.98 -24.86 -14.59
CA LEU A 61 -7.88 -23.90 -14.64
C LEU A 61 -8.39 -22.46 -14.58
N GLN A 62 -9.47 -22.15 -15.31
CA GLN A 62 -10.10 -20.83 -15.27
C GLN A 62 -10.68 -20.52 -13.89
N THR A 63 -11.39 -21.46 -13.27
CA THR A 63 -11.96 -21.30 -11.92
C THR A 63 -10.88 -21.06 -10.88
N LEU A 64 -9.79 -21.84 -10.92
CA LEU A 64 -8.65 -21.66 -10.04
C LEU A 64 -7.99 -20.29 -10.25
N PHE A 65 -7.79 -19.87 -11.51
CA PHE A 65 -7.23 -18.57 -11.84
C PHE A 65 -8.08 -17.41 -11.32
N PHE A 66 -9.39 -17.43 -11.55
CA PHE A 66 -10.28 -16.38 -11.04
C PHE A 66 -10.40 -16.38 -9.52
N SER A 67 -10.32 -17.56 -8.88
CA SER A 67 -10.25 -17.68 -7.42
C SER A 67 -8.98 -17.01 -6.87
N LEU A 68 -7.84 -17.19 -7.55
CA LEU A 68 -6.58 -16.51 -7.22
C LEU A 68 -6.67 -15.00 -7.41
N ILE A 69 -7.32 -14.52 -8.48
CA ILE A 69 -7.57 -13.08 -8.67
C ILE A 69 -8.43 -12.52 -7.53
N ALA A 70 -9.52 -13.20 -7.18
CA ALA A 70 -10.39 -12.78 -6.07
C ALA A 70 -9.63 -12.74 -4.74
N PHE A 71 -8.79 -13.75 -4.49
CA PHE A 71 -7.91 -13.76 -3.33
C PHE A 71 -6.92 -12.57 -3.33
N ASN A 72 -6.28 -12.28 -4.48
CA ASN A 72 -5.37 -11.13 -4.60
C ASN A 72 -6.07 -9.79 -4.36
N ILE A 73 -7.32 -9.62 -4.79
CA ILE A 73 -8.13 -8.42 -4.48
C ILE A 73 -8.29 -8.26 -2.96
N VAL A 74 -8.60 -9.34 -2.25
CA VAL A 74 -8.71 -9.32 -0.78
C VAL A 74 -7.35 -8.98 -0.14
N MET A 75 -6.27 -9.57 -0.64
CA MET A 75 -4.92 -9.28 -0.14
C MET A 75 -4.52 -7.81 -0.38
N CYS A 76 -4.83 -7.23 -1.55
CA CYS A 76 -4.65 -5.81 -1.84
C CYS A 76 -5.40 -4.93 -0.82
N PHE A 77 -6.64 -5.29 -0.48
CA PHE A 77 -7.44 -4.56 0.51
C PHE A 77 -6.85 -4.64 1.92
N ILE A 78 -6.44 -5.84 2.36
CA ILE A 78 -5.76 -6.03 3.66
C ILE A 78 -4.47 -5.20 3.69
N TRP A 79 -3.71 -5.18 2.60
CA TRP A 79 -2.49 -4.39 2.47
C TRP A 79 -2.76 -2.90 2.57
N PHE A 80 -3.80 -2.40 1.90
CA PHE A 80 -4.24 -1.01 1.98
C PHE A 80 -4.53 -0.60 3.42
N ILE A 81 -5.30 -1.41 4.17
CA ILE A 81 -5.60 -1.15 5.58
C ILE A 81 -4.32 -1.11 6.41
N SER A 82 -3.43 -2.08 6.22
CA SER A 82 -2.15 -2.18 6.95
C SER A 82 -1.27 -0.94 6.71
N CYS A 83 -1.16 -0.50 5.46
CA CYS A 83 -0.44 0.71 5.08
C CYS A 83 -1.08 1.97 5.67
N LYS A 84 -2.41 2.08 5.63
CA LYS A 84 -3.16 3.20 6.22
C LYS A 84 -2.89 3.32 7.72
N ARG A 85 -3.02 2.22 8.48
CA ARG A 85 -2.76 2.20 9.94
C ARG A 85 -1.32 2.58 10.28
N THR A 86 -0.36 2.08 9.50
CA THR A 86 1.06 2.43 9.69
C THR A 86 1.29 3.93 9.48
N LYS A 87 0.67 4.54 8.47
CA LYS A 87 0.81 5.98 8.24
C LYS A 87 0.09 6.82 9.29
N GLU A 88 -1.10 6.43 9.72
CA GLU A 88 -1.80 7.11 10.82
C GLU A 88 -0.95 7.12 12.10
N TYR A 89 -0.29 6.01 12.41
CA TYR A 89 0.64 5.94 13.54
C TYR A 89 1.82 6.91 13.37
N ILE A 90 2.48 6.91 12.20
CA ILE A 90 3.59 7.82 11.91
C ILE A 90 3.13 9.28 12.00
N ASP A 91 1.97 9.63 11.43
CA ASP A 91 1.44 10.98 11.43
C ASP A 91 1.17 11.49 12.86
N LEU A 92 0.68 10.62 13.77
CA LEU A 92 0.53 10.95 15.19
C LEU A 92 1.87 11.21 15.89
N ARG A 93 2.87 10.35 15.65
CA ARG A 93 4.22 10.53 16.21
C ARG A 93 4.89 11.79 15.68
N MET A 94 4.72 12.08 14.39
CA MET A 94 5.26 13.28 13.76
C MET A 94 4.60 14.56 14.30
N LYS A 95 3.30 14.54 14.58
CA LYS A 95 2.61 15.63 15.31
C LYS A 95 3.20 15.82 16.72
N ARG A 96 3.49 14.72 17.44
CA ARG A 96 4.10 14.80 18.77
C ARG A 96 5.51 15.38 18.72
N ALA A 97 6.36 14.93 17.79
CA ALA A 97 7.70 15.48 17.58
C ALA A 97 7.66 17.00 17.33
N LYS A 98 6.80 17.45 16.41
CA LYS A 98 6.59 18.88 16.12
C LYS A 98 6.12 19.68 17.33
N ASN A 99 5.30 19.08 18.19
CA ASN A 99 4.88 19.75 19.43
C ASN A 99 6.05 19.91 20.40
N ILE A 100 6.90 18.88 20.54
CA ILE A 100 8.10 18.96 21.40
C ILE A 100 9.08 20.02 20.88
N GLU A 101 9.29 20.10 19.56
CA GLU A 101 10.13 21.13 18.92
C GLU A 101 9.68 22.56 19.26
N LYS A 102 8.36 22.81 19.28
CA LYS A 102 7.80 24.11 19.68
C LYS A 102 8.13 24.47 21.13
N TYR A 103 8.22 23.49 22.03
CA TYR A 103 8.53 23.72 23.45
C TYR A 103 10.02 23.98 23.71
N ILE A 104 10.93 23.40 22.92
CA ILE A 104 12.37 23.43 23.22
C ILE A 104 13.10 24.67 22.64
N LYS A 105 12.44 25.47 21.76
CA LYS A 105 13.03 26.54 20.94
C LYS A 105 14.19 26.03 20.07
N VAL A 106 13.91 25.97 18.77
CA VAL A 106 14.68 25.37 17.66
C VAL A 106 16.20 25.65 17.68
N ALA A 107 16.64 26.84 18.11
CA ALA A 107 18.05 27.25 18.04
C ALA A 107 19.03 26.45 18.94
N LYS A 108 18.56 25.80 20.02
CA LYS A 108 19.42 24.96 20.89
C LYS A 108 19.39 23.47 20.57
N LEU A 109 18.44 23.02 19.75
CA LEU A 109 18.41 21.65 19.23
C LEU A 109 19.45 21.48 18.12
N TYR A 110 19.62 22.48 17.25
CA TYR A 110 20.68 22.49 16.22
C TYR A 110 22.09 22.20 16.77
N ARG A 111 22.45 22.76 17.94
CA ARG A 111 23.77 22.53 18.58
C ARG A 111 23.98 21.12 19.15
N TYR A 112 22.91 20.34 19.31
CA TYR A 112 22.97 18.91 19.70
C TYR A 112 22.77 17.99 18.49
N HIS A 113 22.39 18.55 17.33
CA HIS A 113 21.93 17.85 16.12
C HIS A 113 22.98 17.71 15.01
N ASP A 114 24.14 18.38 15.09
CA ASP A 114 25.18 18.31 14.06
C ASP A 114 25.77 16.89 13.85
N ASN A 115 25.41 15.90 14.69
CA ASN A 115 25.96 14.55 14.59
C ASN A 115 24.98 13.40 14.29
N LYS A 116 23.66 13.59 14.21
CA LYS A 116 22.67 12.59 13.71
C LYS A 116 21.25 13.11 13.94
N PHE A 117 20.30 12.67 13.12
CA PHE A 117 18.91 13.09 13.05
C PHE A 117 18.64 14.35 12.24
N TYR A 118 18.90 14.25 10.93
CA TYR A 118 17.82 14.63 10.04
C TYR A 118 16.70 13.59 10.26
N LEU A 119 15.46 14.04 10.52
CA LEU A 119 14.31 13.41 9.88
C LEU A 119 14.67 13.45 8.38
N LYS A 120 15.45 12.46 7.93
CA LYS A 120 16.09 12.40 6.63
C LYS A 120 14.95 12.50 5.67
N GLN A 121 14.76 13.73 5.18
CA GLN A 121 13.63 14.26 4.46
C GLN A 121 12.79 13.08 3.99
N CYS A 122 11.84 12.60 4.82
CA CYS A 122 10.98 11.50 4.42
C CYS A 122 10.34 12.08 3.18
N ASN A 123 10.79 11.67 1.99
CA ASN A 123 10.46 12.31 0.74
C ASN A 123 8.94 12.28 0.65
N PHE A 124 8.34 13.40 1.04
CA PHE A 124 6.92 13.51 1.30
C PHE A 124 6.33 13.87 -0.05
N SER A 125 6.21 12.91 -0.95
CA SER A 125 5.62 13.13 -2.27
C SER A 125 5.32 11.76 -2.92
N GLY A 126 4.14 11.18 -2.74
CA GLY A 126 2.90 11.89 -2.49
C GLY A 126 1.71 11.00 -2.19
N LYS A 127 0.54 11.62 -2.14
CA LYS A 127 -0.75 10.97 -1.90
C LYS A 127 -0.93 9.66 -2.70
N LEU A 128 -0.31 9.58 -3.87
CA LEU A 128 -0.28 8.42 -4.76
C LEU A 128 0.26 7.14 -4.11
N GLU A 129 1.30 7.21 -3.28
CA GLU A 129 1.92 6.01 -2.66
C GLU A 129 0.95 5.28 -1.73
N ARG A 130 0.03 6.03 -1.11
CA ARG A 130 -1.03 5.47 -0.28
C ARG A 130 -2.05 4.66 -1.08
N HIS A 131 -2.13 4.90 -2.38
CA HIS A 131 -3.07 4.26 -3.29
C HIS A 131 -2.43 3.13 -4.11
N ILE A 132 -1.16 2.79 -3.91
CA ILE A 132 -0.50 1.68 -4.62
C ILE A 132 -1.35 0.40 -4.55
N PRO A 133 -1.77 -0.10 -3.36
CA PRO A 133 -2.61 -1.30 -3.30
C PRO A 133 -3.97 -1.13 -3.99
N SER A 134 -4.54 0.08 -3.95
CA SER A 134 -5.81 0.38 -4.62
C SER A 134 -5.69 0.33 -6.15
N VAL A 135 -4.55 0.76 -6.71
CA VAL A 135 -4.30 0.68 -8.15
C VAL A 135 -4.27 -0.78 -8.60
N PHE A 136 -3.56 -1.66 -7.90
CA PHE A 136 -3.54 -3.09 -8.19
C PHE A 136 -4.92 -3.74 -8.02
N MET A 137 -5.65 -3.38 -6.97
CA MET A 137 -7.03 -3.84 -6.78
C MET A 137 -7.93 -3.49 -7.99
N VAL A 138 -7.85 -2.26 -8.49
CA VAL A 138 -8.59 -1.84 -9.69
C VAL A 138 -8.15 -2.62 -10.94
N LEU A 139 -6.84 -2.83 -11.13
CA LEU A 139 -6.32 -3.63 -12.24
C LEU A 139 -6.87 -5.06 -12.22
N TRP A 140 -6.88 -5.71 -11.06
CA TRP A 140 -7.46 -7.05 -10.92
C TRP A 140 -8.96 -7.09 -11.20
N PHE A 141 -9.72 -6.07 -10.76
CA PHE A 141 -11.13 -5.95 -11.13
C PHE A 141 -11.35 -5.80 -12.63
N ILE A 142 -10.51 -5.02 -13.32
CA ILE A 142 -10.58 -4.87 -14.78
C ILE A 142 -10.32 -6.22 -15.46
N ILE A 143 -9.32 -6.98 -15.02
CA ILE A 143 -9.01 -8.31 -15.57
C ILE A 143 -10.21 -9.25 -15.40
N LEU A 144 -10.81 -9.29 -14.20
CA LEU A 144 -11.98 -10.10 -13.89
C LEU A 144 -13.20 -9.68 -14.72
N PHE A 145 -13.43 -8.36 -14.87
CA PHE A 145 -14.53 -7.84 -15.67
C PHE A 145 -14.38 -8.20 -17.15
N MET A 146 -13.19 -8.01 -17.73
CA MET A 146 -12.95 -8.25 -19.15
C MET A 146 -13.02 -9.74 -19.54
N HIS A 147 -12.58 -10.65 -18.66
CA HIS A 147 -12.47 -12.07 -19.01
C HIS A 147 -13.64 -12.92 -18.52
N PHE A 148 -14.38 -12.48 -17.50
CA PHE A 148 -15.50 -13.25 -16.95
C PHE A 148 -16.84 -12.57 -17.19
N ILE A 149 -16.96 -11.30 -16.80
CA ILE A 149 -18.25 -10.60 -16.79
C ILE A 149 -18.66 -10.18 -18.21
N PHE A 150 -17.76 -9.59 -18.99
CA PHE A 150 -18.05 -9.09 -20.33
C PHE A 150 -18.44 -10.19 -21.32
N PRO A 151 -17.75 -11.35 -21.41
CA PRO A 151 -18.15 -12.44 -22.30
C PRO A 151 -19.48 -13.08 -21.88
N PHE A 152 -19.73 -13.18 -20.57
CA PHE A 152 -20.99 -13.67 -20.04
C PHE A 152 -22.16 -12.76 -20.42
N ILE A 153 -22.03 -11.44 -20.21
CA ILE A 153 -23.04 -10.45 -20.62
C ILE A 153 -23.28 -10.54 -22.13
N LYS A 154 -22.22 -10.62 -22.94
CA LYS A 154 -22.35 -10.75 -24.40
C LYS A 154 -23.13 -12.01 -24.80
N LYS A 155 -22.84 -13.16 -24.19
CA LYS A 155 -23.56 -14.42 -24.45
C LYS A 155 -25.04 -14.30 -24.07
N VAL A 156 -25.35 -13.75 -22.89
CA VAL A 156 -26.73 -13.57 -22.41
C VAL A 156 -27.51 -12.60 -23.29
N CYS A 157 -26.94 -11.45 -23.65
CA CYS A 157 -27.59 -10.49 -24.56
C CYS A 157 -27.84 -11.11 -25.95
N CYS A 158 -26.92 -11.91 -26.48
CA CYS A 158 -27.08 -12.56 -27.77
C CYS A 158 -28.21 -13.61 -27.73
N LEU A 159 -28.28 -14.40 -26.65
CA LEU A 159 -29.38 -15.34 -26.38
C LEU A 159 -30.75 -14.62 -26.29
N LEU A 160 -30.82 -13.50 -25.58
CA LEU A 160 -32.06 -12.72 -25.44
C LEU A 160 -32.54 -12.15 -26.78
N ILE A 161 -31.63 -11.70 -27.66
CA ILE A 161 -31.98 -11.20 -29.00
C ILE A 161 -32.46 -12.34 -29.91
N LEU A 162 -31.85 -13.53 -29.81
CA LEU A 162 -32.25 -14.71 -30.55
C LEU A 162 -33.62 -15.27 -30.10
N CYS A 163 -33.93 -15.22 -28.81
CA CYS A 163 -35.24 -15.63 -28.28
C CYS A 163 -36.36 -14.60 -28.50
N ALA A 164 -36.03 -13.36 -28.87
CA ALA A 164 -37.00 -12.30 -29.15
C ALA A 164 -37.40 -12.20 -30.64
N LYS A 165 -36.83 -13.05 -31.50
CA LYS A 165 -37.22 -13.24 -32.91
C LYS A 165 -38.01 -14.53 -33.06
#